data_AF-A0A164BJY6-F1
#
_entry.id   AF-A0A164BJY6-F1
#
_cell.length_a   1.000
_cell.length_b   1.000
_cell.length_c   1.000
_cell.angle_alpha   90.00
_cell.angle_beta   90.00
_cell.angle_gamma   90.00
#
_symmetry.space_group_name_H-M   'P 1'
#
loop_
_entity.id
_entity.type
_entity.pdbx_description
1 polymer ?
#
loop_
_entity_poly.entity_id
_entity_poly.type
_entity_poly.pdbx_seq_one_letter_code
_entity_poly.pdbx_strand_id
1 'polypeptide(L)'
;MSALAAKATSGAGFRWIAADVARPAETVRGWLRRFAERAEAVCSVFTVWVRAVAADPVMPDAAGGVFADAVVAIVALATAITHRFLLPEVSLAQTAVAVSGGRLLAPGWPGERLQHESTLPPTSMRP
;
A
#
# COMPACT_ATOMS: atom_id res chain seq x y z
N MET A 1 15.86 2.59 -5.01
CA MET A 1 14.42 2.70 -5.37
C MET A 1 13.83 1.30 -5.35
N SER A 2 12.53 1.11 -5.01
CA SER A 2 11.91 -0.23 -5.05
C SER A 2 11.44 -0.58 -6.48
N ALA A 3 11.32 -1.88 -6.79
CA ALA A 3 10.86 -2.32 -8.12
C ALA A 3 9.44 -1.84 -8.45
N LEU A 4 8.57 -1.70 -7.44
CA LEU A 4 7.20 -1.20 -7.61
C LEU A 4 7.20 0.29 -7.97
N ALA A 5 7.97 1.09 -7.23
CA ALA A 5 8.12 2.52 -7.51
C ALA A 5 8.74 2.75 -8.89
N ALA A 6 9.79 2.00 -9.24
CA ALA A 6 10.41 2.05 -10.55
C ALA A 6 9.41 1.72 -11.67
N LYS A 7 8.55 0.71 -11.49
CA LYS A 7 7.52 0.36 -12.48
C LYS A 7 6.49 1.48 -12.66
N ALA A 8 6.08 2.12 -11.57
CA ALA A 8 5.07 3.17 -11.58
C ALA A 8 5.57 4.46 -12.25
N THR A 9 6.86 4.80 -12.12
CA THR A 9 7.41 6.07 -12.63
C THR A 9 8.06 5.98 -14.01
N SER A 10 8.67 4.85 -14.36
CA SER A 10 9.52 4.77 -15.56
C SER A 10 8.80 4.26 -16.81
N GLY A 11 7.62 3.65 -16.69
CA GLY A 11 6.98 2.91 -17.79
C GLY A 11 7.79 1.71 -18.29
N ALA A 12 8.97 1.43 -17.72
CA ALA A 12 9.94 0.48 -18.23
C ALA A 12 9.48 -0.98 -18.09
N GLY A 13 10.10 -1.84 -18.91
CA GLY A 13 9.93 -3.29 -18.83
C GLY A 13 10.61 -3.90 -17.60
N PHE A 14 10.11 -5.04 -17.13
CA PHE A 14 10.60 -5.70 -15.92
C PHE A 14 12.09 -6.08 -15.97
N ARG A 15 12.66 -6.30 -17.16
CA ARG A 15 14.10 -6.61 -17.33
C ARG A 15 14.99 -5.44 -16.97
N TRP A 16 14.60 -4.23 -17.38
CA TRP A 16 15.34 -3.02 -17.03
C TRP A 16 15.26 -2.75 -15.54
N ILE A 17 14.05 -2.84 -14.97
CA ILE A 17 13.83 -2.68 -13.53
C ILE A 17 14.65 -3.70 -12.73
N ALA A 18 14.73 -4.95 -13.19
CA ALA A 18 15.50 -5.99 -12.54
C ALA A 18 17.01 -5.70 -12.51
N ALA A 19 17.55 -5.11 -13.57
CA ALA A 19 18.92 -4.63 -13.60
C ALA A 19 19.13 -3.48 -12.61
N ASP A 20 18.23 -2.50 -12.59
CA ASP A 20 18.27 -1.35 -11.68
C ASP A 20 18.23 -1.76 -10.19
N VAL A 21 17.34 -2.69 -9.83
CA VAL A 21 17.24 -3.18 -8.45
C VAL A 21 18.21 -4.32 -8.11
N ALA A 22 19.07 -4.71 -9.07
CA ALA A 22 20.03 -5.82 -8.95
C ALA A 22 19.39 -7.13 -8.45
N ARG A 23 18.28 -7.57 -9.05
CA ARG A 23 17.56 -8.82 -8.72
C ARG A 23 17.30 -9.67 -9.97
N PRO A 24 17.04 -10.98 -9.85
CA PRO A 24 16.68 -11.80 -11.00
C PRO A 24 15.40 -11.31 -11.69
N ALA A 25 15.39 -11.33 -13.03
CA ALA A 25 14.28 -10.77 -13.81
C ALA A 25 12.94 -11.47 -13.56
N GLU A 26 12.92 -12.80 -13.43
CA GLU A 26 11.69 -13.55 -13.14
C GLU A 26 11.17 -13.28 -11.71
N THR A 27 12.05 -13.01 -10.76
CA THR A 27 11.66 -12.62 -9.41
C THR A 27 10.94 -11.26 -9.43
N VAL A 28 11.52 -10.28 -10.12
CA VAL A 28 10.92 -8.95 -10.29
C VAL A 28 9.60 -9.06 -11.04
N ARG A 29 9.54 -9.84 -12.12
CA ARG A 29 8.29 -10.11 -12.83
C ARG A 29 7.23 -10.71 -11.91
N GLY A 30 7.61 -11.66 -11.06
CA GLY A 30 6.72 -12.28 -10.07
C GLY A 30 6.17 -11.27 -9.06
N TRP A 31 7.02 -10.38 -8.54
CA TRP A 31 6.62 -9.29 -7.64
C TRP A 31 5.66 -8.32 -8.31
N LEU A 32 6.01 -7.83 -9.51
CA LEU A 32 5.18 -6.90 -10.27
C LEU A 32 3.81 -7.49 -10.59
N ARG A 33 3.76 -8.75 -11.02
CA ARG A 33 2.51 -9.46 -11.28
C ARG A 33 1.65 -9.58 -10.02
N ARG A 34 2.22 -10.02 -8.90
CA ARG A 34 1.47 -10.18 -7.64
C ARG A 34 0.95 -8.87 -7.07
N PHE A 35 1.71 -7.78 -7.24
CA PHE A 35 1.25 -6.46 -6.86
C PHE A 35 0.12 -5.99 -7.78
N ALA A 36 0.25 -6.17 -9.11
CA ALA A 36 -0.79 -5.80 -10.06
C ALA A 36 -2.13 -6.52 -9.77
N GLU A 37 -2.09 -7.82 -9.45
CA GLU A 37 -3.26 -8.60 -9.03
C GLU A 37 -3.96 -8.04 -7.78
N ARG A 38 -3.26 -7.25 -6.96
CA ARG A 38 -3.75 -6.69 -5.68
C ARG A 38 -3.89 -5.17 -5.71
N ALA A 39 -3.65 -4.53 -6.84
CA ALA A 39 -3.48 -3.09 -6.89
C ALA A 39 -4.74 -2.34 -6.41
N GLU A 40 -5.94 -2.80 -6.75
CA GLU A 40 -7.20 -2.22 -6.25
C GLU A 40 -7.32 -2.31 -4.73
N ALA A 41 -7.00 -3.48 -4.16
CA ALA A 41 -6.98 -3.70 -2.72
C ALA A 41 -5.94 -2.83 -2.01
N VAL A 42 -4.75 -2.68 -2.59
CA VAL A 42 -3.71 -1.76 -2.11
C VAL A 42 -4.23 -0.33 -2.11
N CYS A 43 -4.74 0.14 -3.25
CA CYS A 43 -5.28 1.50 -3.35
C CYS A 43 -6.37 1.74 -2.29
N SER A 44 -7.33 0.82 -2.16
CA SER A 44 -8.42 0.94 -1.19
C SER A 44 -7.94 0.97 0.27
N VAL A 45 -7.14 -0.02 0.71
CA VAL A 45 -6.70 -0.13 2.10
C VAL A 45 -5.82 1.06 2.50
N PHE A 46 -4.87 1.44 1.64
CA PHE A 46 -3.97 2.55 1.95
C PHE A 46 -4.70 3.90 1.95
N THR A 47 -5.68 4.10 1.07
CA THR A 47 -6.52 5.31 1.10
C THR A 47 -7.35 5.42 2.39
N VAL A 48 -7.89 4.30 2.89
CA VAL A 48 -8.56 4.27 4.20
C VAL A 48 -7.61 4.68 5.33
N TRP A 49 -6.36 4.20 5.28
CA TRP A 49 -5.34 4.61 6.26
C TRP A 49 -4.93 6.08 6.12
N VAL A 50 -4.83 6.62 4.91
CA VAL A 50 -4.59 8.07 4.70
C VAL A 50 -5.65 8.87 5.43
N ARG A 51 -6.93 8.52 5.23
CA ARG A 51 -8.05 9.17 5.92
C ARG A 51 -7.97 9.05 7.45
N ALA A 52 -7.50 7.92 7.96
CA ALA A 52 -7.39 7.68 9.40
C ALA A 52 -6.21 8.42 10.05
N VAL A 53 -5.11 8.64 9.32
CA VAL A 53 -3.86 9.20 9.85
C VAL A 53 -3.75 10.70 9.64
N ALA A 54 -4.19 11.20 8.47
CA ALA A 54 -4.06 12.61 8.13
C ALA A 54 -5.06 13.47 8.94
N ALA A 55 -4.57 14.60 9.46
CA ALA A 55 -5.40 15.55 10.21
C ALA A 55 -6.42 16.26 9.30
N ASP A 56 -6.02 16.57 8.07
CA ASP A 56 -6.88 17.05 6.99
C ASP A 56 -6.56 16.24 5.71
N PRO A 57 -7.33 15.19 5.41
CA PRO A 57 -6.95 14.22 4.40
C PRO A 57 -7.26 14.71 2.98
N VAL A 58 -6.23 15.13 2.24
CA VAL A 58 -6.30 15.29 0.79
C VAL A 58 -6.14 13.91 0.14
N MET A 59 -7.17 13.47 -0.58
CA MET A 59 -7.12 12.18 -1.27
C MET A 59 -6.15 12.26 -2.46
N PRO A 60 -5.34 11.21 -2.69
CA PRO A 60 -4.42 11.19 -3.82
C PRO A 60 -5.19 11.20 -5.15
N ASP A 61 -4.69 11.98 -6.11
CA ASP A 61 -5.19 11.96 -7.49
C ASP A 61 -4.93 10.61 -8.16
N ALA A 62 -5.79 10.24 -9.11
CA ALA A 62 -5.56 9.08 -9.95
C ALA A 62 -4.34 9.30 -10.85
N ALA A 63 -3.39 8.37 -10.82
CA ALA A 63 -2.15 8.37 -11.57
C ALA A 63 -2.28 7.71 -12.97
N GLY A 64 -3.51 7.47 -13.44
CA GLY A 64 -3.79 6.96 -14.78
C GLY A 64 -3.74 5.43 -14.91
N GLY A 65 -3.72 4.69 -13.79
CA GLY A 65 -3.88 3.24 -13.79
C GLY A 65 -3.68 2.62 -12.42
N VAL A 66 -4.46 1.56 -12.13
CA VAL A 66 -4.58 0.96 -10.79
C VAL A 66 -3.25 0.63 -10.11
N PHE A 67 -2.25 0.19 -10.88
CA PHE A 67 -0.91 -0.11 -10.35
C PHE A 67 -0.23 1.16 -9.82
N ALA A 68 -0.27 2.25 -10.60
CA ALA A 68 0.31 3.52 -10.21
C ALA A 68 -0.49 4.14 -9.06
N ASP A 69 -1.83 4.07 -9.11
CA ASP A 69 -2.72 4.55 -8.04
C ASP A 69 -2.41 3.87 -6.71
N ALA A 70 -2.19 2.56 -6.73
CA ALA A 70 -1.78 1.79 -5.56
C ALA A 70 -0.45 2.26 -4.97
N VAL A 71 0.54 2.56 -5.83
CA VAL A 71 1.83 3.11 -5.36
C VAL A 71 1.66 4.52 -4.82
N VAL A 72 0.86 5.37 -5.45
CA VAL A 72 0.54 6.72 -4.97
C VAL A 72 -0.17 6.68 -3.61
N ALA A 73 -1.08 5.73 -3.38
CA ALA A 73 -1.73 5.56 -2.08
C ALA A 73 -0.72 5.20 -0.97
N ILE A 74 0.30 4.36 -1.27
CA ILE A 74 1.39 4.05 -0.33
C ILE A 74 2.22 5.30 -0.03
N VAL A 75 2.55 6.09 -1.06
CA VAL A 75 3.29 7.36 -0.92
C VAL A 75 2.49 8.35 -0.07
N ALA A 76 1.22 8.54 -0.37
CA ALA A 76 0.32 9.43 0.37
C ALA A 76 0.26 9.06 1.86
N LEU A 77 0.18 7.76 2.18
CA LEU A 77 0.19 7.31 3.58
C LEU A 77 1.54 7.55 4.26
N ALA A 78 2.67 7.26 3.59
CA ALA A 78 4.00 7.53 4.15
C ALA A 78 4.18 9.03 4.45
N THR A 79 3.73 9.89 3.54
CA THR A 79 3.72 11.35 3.72
C THR A 79 2.81 11.78 4.87
N ALA A 80 1.59 11.22 4.96
CA ALA A 80 0.66 11.52 6.05
C ALA A 80 1.25 11.14 7.42
N ILE A 81 1.88 9.96 7.56
CA ILE A 81 2.56 9.53 8.79
C ILE A 81 3.71 10.50 9.12
N THR A 82 4.55 10.81 8.12
CA THR A 82 5.69 11.73 8.28
C THR A 82 5.23 13.08 8.84
N HIS A 83 4.20 13.68 8.25
CA HIS A 83 3.65 14.96 8.73
C HIS A 83 2.95 14.85 10.08
N ARG A 84 2.14 13.81 10.30
CA ARG A 84 1.34 13.65 11.53
C ARG A 84 2.22 13.49 12.77
N PHE A 85 3.36 12.84 12.62
CA PHE A 85 4.28 12.49 13.71
C PHE A 85 5.60 13.27 13.66
N LEU A 86 5.75 14.22 12.74
CA LEU A 86 6.95 15.07 12.58
C LEU A 86 8.24 14.23 12.45
N LEU A 87 8.16 13.14 11.69
CA LEU A 87 9.31 12.27 11.42
C LEU A 87 10.15 12.87 10.29
N PRO A 88 11.47 12.63 10.25
CA PRO A 88 12.31 13.13 9.15
C PRO A 88 11.96 12.48 7.82
N GLU A 89 11.72 11.16 7.80
CA GLU A 89 11.27 10.42 6.62
C GLU A 89 10.67 9.08 7.05
N VAL A 90 9.64 8.60 6.33
CA VAL A 90 9.12 7.23 6.46
C VAL A 90 9.25 6.55 5.11
N SER A 91 9.97 5.43 5.05
CA SER A 91 10.15 4.71 3.79
C SER A 91 8.86 4.02 3.32
N LEU A 92 8.65 3.97 2.00
CA LEU A 92 7.49 3.27 1.41
C LEU A 92 7.44 1.79 1.79
N ALA A 93 8.61 1.15 1.94
CA ALA A 93 8.70 -0.24 2.36
C ALA A 93 8.24 -0.44 3.80
N GLN A 94 8.64 0.44 4.73
CA GLN A 94 8.19 0.38 6.12
C GLN A 94 6.68 0.60 6.22
N THR A 95 6.13 1.61 5.52
CA THR A 95 4.69 1.85 5.47
C THR A 95 3.95 0.63 4.92
N ALA A 96 4.45 0.06 3.83
CA ALA A 96 3.83 -1.11 3.21
C ALA A 96 3.87 -2.35 4.12
N VAL A 97 4.98 -2.59 4.81
CA VAL A 97 5.14 -3.70 5.76
C VAL A 97 4.22 -3.50 6.96
N ALA A 98 4.15 -2.29 7.52
CA ALA A 98 3.32 -1.98 8.68
C ALA A 98 1.83 -2.21 8.40
N VAL A 99 1.34 -1.75 7.25
CA VAL A 99 -0.08 -1.92 6.86
C VAL A 99 -0.41 -3.36 6.46
N SER A 100 0.52 -4.04 5.78
CA SER A 100 0.25 -5.39 5.25
C SER A 100 0.64 -6.54 6.18
N GLY A 101 1.33 -6.26 7.30
CA GLY A 101 1.99 -7.28 8.11
C GLY A 101 3.08 -8.04 7.33
N GLY A 102 3.76 -7.36 6.39
CA GLY A 102 4.76 -7.96 5.51
C GLY A 102 4.19 -8.86 4.39
N ARG A 103 2.87 -8.91 4.21
CA ARG A 103 2.20 -9.81 3.25
C ARG A 103 1.74 -9.16 1.96
N LEU A 104 2.16 -7.92 1.66
CA LEU A 104 1.73 -7.19 0.46
C LEU A 104 1.84 -8.00 -0.85
N LEU A 105 2.91 -8.81 -0.97
CA LEU A 105 3.14 -9.69 -2.13
C LEU A 105 2.93 -11.18 -1.82
N ALA A 106 2.63 -11.51 -0.57
CA ALA A 106 2.39 -12.88 -0.12
C ALA A 106 0.90 -13.24 -0.25
N PRO A 107 0.56 -14.54 -0.27
CA PRO A 107 -0.84 -14.97 -0.18
C PRO A 107 -1.54 -14.47 1.09
N GLY A 108 -2.86 -14.32 1.03
CA GLY A 108 -3.69 -13.98 2.19
C GLY A 108 -3.76 -12.48 2.54
N TRP A 109 -3.33 -11.59 1.63
CA TRP A 109 -3.49 -10.14 1.78
C TRP A 109 -4.25 -9.50 0.60
N PRO A 110 -5.14 -8.52 0.83
CA PRO A 110 -5.66 -8.13 2.15
C PRO A 110 -6.47 -9.31 2.68
N GLY A 111 -6.33 -9.66 3.97
CA GLY A 111 -7.02 -10.82 4.53
C GLY A 111 -8.51 -10.79 4.20
N GLU A 112 -9.17 -11.95 4.30
CA GLU A 112 -10.64 -11.97 4.36
C GLU A 112 -11.07 -10.90 5.37
N ARG A 113 -12.11 -10.10 5.06
CA ARG A 113 -12.67 -9.17 6.05
C ARG A 113 -13.07 -10.04 7.24
N LEU A 114 -12.20 -10.18 8.22
CA LEU A 114 -12.57 -10.65 9.53
C LEU A 114 -13.50 -9.55 10.04
N GLN A 115 -14.80 -9.74 9.78
CA GLN A 115 -15.86 -9.17 10.58
C GLN A 115 -15.47 -9.54 12.00
N HIS A 116 -14.73 -8.66 12.68
CA HIS A 116 -14.69 -8.67 14.11
C HIS A 116 -16.11 -8.29 14.49
N GLU A 117 -16.99 -9.29 14.59
CA GLU A 117 -18.15 -9.18 15.45
C GLU A 117 -17.59 -8.67 16.78
N SER A 118 -18.01 -7.45 17.11
CA SER A 118 -17.65 -6.82 18.36
C SER A 118 -17.93 -7.83 19.47
N THR A 119 -16.88 -8.33 20.12
CA THR A 119 -17.02 -9.21 21.29
C THR A 119 -17.58 -8.45 22.50
N LEU A 120 -17.83 -7.14 22.35
CA LEU A 120 -18.58 -6.39 23.33
C LEU A 120 -20.05 -6.84 23.28
N PRO A 121 -20.62 -7.30 24.40
CA PRO A 121 -22.04 -7.60 24.46
C PRO A 121 -22.82 -6.33 24.07
N PRO A 122 -23.96 -6.45 23.35
CA PRO A 122 -24.75 -5.31 22.97
C PRO A 122 -25.14 -4.53 24.24
N THR A 123 -24.67 -3.29 24.34
CA THR A 123 -25.02 -2.41 25.45
C THR A 123 -26.53 -2.26 25.47
N SER A 124 -27.19 -2.91 26.42
CA SER A 124 -28.64 -2.79 26.60
C SER A 124 -28.92 -1.36 27.06
N MET A 125 -29.27 -0.49 26.12
CA MET A 125 -29.94 0.76 26.44
C MET A 125 -31.34 0.40 26.94
N ARG A 126 -31.53 0.41 28.25
CA ARG A 126 -32.87 0.41 28.85
C ARG A 126 -33.47 1.82 28.76
N PRO A 127 -34.80 1.92 28.55
CA PRO A 127 -35.52 3.18 28.38
C PRO A 127 -35.58 4.01 29.66
#